data_AF-A0A436ZQW8-F1
#
_entry.id   AF-A0A436ZQW8-F1
#
_cell.length_a   1.000
_cell.length_b   1.000
_cell.length_c   1.000
_cell.angle_alpha   90.00
_cell.angle_beta   90.00
_cell.angle_gamma   90.00
#
_symmetry.space_group_name_H-M   'P 1'
#
loop_
_entity.id
_entity.type
_entity.pdbx_description
1 polymer ?
#
loop_
_entity_poly.entity_id
_entity_poly.type
_entity_poly.pdbx_seq_one_letter_code
_entity_poly.pdbx_strand_id
1 'polypeptide(L)'
;MSVIMCTAGYDHTIRFWEALSGICSRTIQHADSQVNRLCISPDKRFLAAAGHVNVKLYDIKSTNPSPVLSFEGHTNNVTGVGFHCEGKWMVTSSEDGTVKIWDTRTGTVQRNYSHGSPVNDVVIHPNQGELISCDQAGNVRIWDLGENKCTHQLIPEDDVPVRSVTVATDGSMLVAGNNTGNCYVWRMIQNRDLTSLVPVTKFQAHTKYITRVLLSPDVRHLATCSADHTAKIWCVDPQQFSLETTLHGHQRWVWDCAFSADSAYLVTACSDHFARLWELSTQSIIRQYNGHHRGAVCVALNDYSER
;
A
#
# COMPACT_ATOMS: atom_id res chain seq x y z
N MET A 1 1.85 -14.69 -19.12
CA MET A 1 2.65 -13.72 -18.33
C MET A 1 2.18 -12.31 -18.65
N SER A 2 1.09 -11.85 -18.05
CA SER A 2 0.68 -10.45 -18.17
C SER A 2 1.12 -9.71 -16.91
N VAL A 3 2.02 -8.74 -17.07
CA VAL A 3 2.23 -7.69 -16.07
C VAL A 3 0.95 -6.86 -16.05
N ILE A 4 0.36 -6.70 -14.87
CA ILE A 4 -0.83 -5.87 -14.69
C ILE A 4 -0.42 -4.66 -13.89
N MET A 5 -0.56 -3.49 -14.49
CA MET A 5 -0.41 -2.21 -13.81
C MET A 5 -1.72 -1.46 -13.86
N CYS A 6 -2.16 -0.98 -12.71
CA CYS A 6 -3.38 -0.19 -12.55
C CYS A 6 -3.06 1.11 -11.85
N THR A 7 -3.68 2.20 -12.28
CA THR A 7 -3.63 3.49 -11.58
C THR A 7 -5.04 4.03 -11.41
N ALA A 8 -5.26 4.75 -10.31
CA ALA A 8 -6.49 5.47 -10.09
C ALA A 8 -6.24 6.77 -9.31
N GLY A 9 -7.23 7.66 -9.33
CA GLY A 9 -7.10 8.94 -8.68
C GLY A 9 -8.41 9.70 -8.56
N TYR A 10 -8.30 11.03 -8.49
CA TYR A 10 -9.44 11.93 -8.29
C TYR A 10 -10.28 12.19 -9.54
N ASP A 11 -9.92 11.58 -10.68
CA ASP A 11 -10.69 11.68 -11.92
C ASP A 11 -11.77 10.60 -12.04
N HIS A 12 -12.00 9.83 -10.97
CA HIS A 12 -13.01 8.78 -10.92
C HIS A 12 -12.80 7.69 -11.98
N THR A 13 -11.55 7.51 -12.46
CA THR A 13 -11.20 6.44 -13.39
C THR A 13 -10.14 5.52 -12.83
N ILE A 14 -10.26 4.24 -13.18
CA ILE A 14 -9.22 3.23 -12.97
C ILE A 14 -8.67 2.88 -14.35
N ARG A 15 -7.37 3.06 -14.57
CA ARG A 15 -6.71 2.83 -15.85
C ARG A 15 -5.78 1.64 -15.75
N PHE A 16 -5.84 0.78 -16.76
CA PHE A 16 -4.98 -0.38 -16.92
C PHE A 16 -3.90 -0.05 -17.93
N TRP A 17 -2.66 -0.28 -17.55
CA TRP A 17 -1.49 0.04 -18.34
C TRP A 17 -0.72 -1.22 -18.67
N GLU A 18 -0.21 -1.27 -19.88
CA GLU A 18 0.90 -2.14 -20.21
C GLU A 18 2.20 -1.46 -19.76
N ALA A 19 2.88 -2.05 -18.77
CA ALA A 19 3.95 -1.39 -18.03
C ALA A 19 5.08 -0.85 -18.95
N LEU A 20 5.55 -1.63 -19.92
CA LEU A 20 6.69 -1.21 -20.74
C LEU A 20 6.31 -0.34 -21.95
N SER A 21 5.12 -0.54 -22.52
CA SER A 21 4.67 0.24 -23.67
C SER A 21 4.10 1.60 -23.28
N GLY A 22 3.56 1.73 -22.06
CA GLY A 22 2.88 2.94 -21.62
C GLY A 22 1.47 3.09 -22.18
N ILE A 23 0.95 2.09 -22.88
CA ILE A 23 -0.36 2.14 -23.51
C ILE A 23 -1.44 1.86 -22.47
N CYS A 24 -2.45 2.74 -22.43
CA CYS A 24 -3.67 2.50 -21.65
C CYS A 24 -4.52 1.45 -22.36
N SER A 25 -4.54 0.23 -21.84
CA SER A 25 -5.28 -0.90 -22.43
C SER A 25 -6.78 -0.80 -22.15
N ARG A 26 -7.16 -0.39 -20.93
CA ARG A 26 -8.57 -0.31 -20.49
C ARG A 26 -8.75 0.83 -19.49
N THR A 27 -9.91 1.46 -19.53
CA THR A 27 -10.35 2.40 -18.49
C THR A 27 -11.69 1.93 -17.93
N ILE A 28 -11.80 1.86 -16.61
CA ILE A 28 -13.04 1.58 -15.87
C ILE A 28 -13.47 2.89 -15.19
N GLN A 29 -14.77 3.20 -15.30
CA GLN A 29 -15.35 4.34 -14.60
C GLN A 29 -15.75 3.94 -13.17
N HIS A 30 -15.28 4.72 -12.21
CA HIS A 30 -15.57 4.62 -10.78
C HIS A 30 -16.26 5.91 -10.32
N ALA A 31 -17.42 6.21 -10.92
CA ALA A 31 -18.09 7.50 -10.80
C ALA A 31 -18.49 7.88 -9.37
N ASP A 32 -18.75 6.89 -8.52
CA ASP A 32 -19.36 7.13 -7.19
C ASP A 32 -18.40 7.79 -6.18
N SER A 33 -17.08 7.67 -6.37
CA SER A 33 -16.07 8.16 -5.41
C SER A 33 -14.68 8.24 -6.03
N GLN A 34 -13.77 9.01 -5.43
CA GLN A 34 -12.33 8.81 -5.67
C GLN A 34 -11.87 7.42 -5.20
N VAL A 35 -10.73 6.98 -5.73
CA VAL A 35 -10.09 5.73 -5.31
C VAL A 35 -8.87 6.07 -4.46
N ASN A 36 -8.89 5.66 -3.19
CA ASN A 36 -7.85 5.91 -2.22
C ASN A 36 -6.76 4.84 -2.26
N ARG A 37 -7.15 3.57 -2.51
CA ARG A 37 -6.23 2.43 -2.55
C ARG A 37 -6.63 1.45 -3.64
N LEU A 38 -5.64 0.91 -4.34
CA LEU A 38 -5.79 -0.22 -5.26
C LEU A 38 -5.00 -1.43 -4.74
N CYS A 39 -5.56 -2.62 -4.90
CA CYS A 39 -4.87 -3.86 -4.60
C CYS A 39 -5.26 -4.91 -5.64
N ILE A 40 -4.28 -5.57 -6.26
CA ILE A 40 -4.50 -6.69 -7.19
C ILE A 40 -4.46 -7.98 -6.37
N SER A 41 -5.40 -8.90 -6.64
CA SER A 41 -5.39 -10.21 -6.00
C SER A 41 -4.15 -11.03 -6.40
N PRO A 42 -3.64 -11.93 -5.53
CA PRO A 42 -2.45 -12.72 -5.83
C PRO A 42 -2.58 -13.58 -7.10
N ASP A 43 -3.79 -14.06 -7.40
CA ASP A 43 -4.12 -14.85 -8.59
C ASP A 43 -4.36 -13.99 -9.86
N LYS A 44 -4.15 -12.67 -9.78
CA LYS A 44 -4.35 -11.72 -10.91
C LYS A 44 -5.75 -11.71 -11.51
N ARG A 45 -6.73 -12.26 -10.79
CA ARG A 45 -8.12 -12.34 -11.26
C ARG A 45 -8.90 -11.09 -10.92
N PHE A 46 -8.69 -10.53 -9.74
CA PHE A 46 -9.49 -9.43 -9.22
C PHE A 46 -8.65 -8.21 -8.88
N LEU A 47 -9.26 -7.03 -9.04
CA LEU A 47 -8.74 -5.75 -8.58
C LEU A 47 -9.71 -5.18 -7.55
N ALA A 48 -9.24 -4.96 -6.33
CA ALA A 48 -9.98 -4.21 -5.32
C ALA A 48 -9.66 -2.71 -5.43
N ALA A 49 -10.71 -1.90 -5.48
CA ALA A 49 -10.64 -0.45 -5.44
C ALA A 49 -11.38 0.08 -4.21
N ALA A 50 -10.63 0.66 -3.27
CA ALA A 50 -11.17 1.30 -2.08
C ALA A 50 -11.53 2.76 -2.37
N GLY A 51 -12.77 3.14 -2.07
CA GLY A 51 -13.26 4.52 -2.17
C GLY A 51 -13.70 5.09 -0.82
N HIS A 52 -14.77 5.90 -0.83
CA HIS A 52 -15.23 6.63 0.35
C HIS A 52 -15.91 5.77 1.41
N VAL A 53 -16.52 4.63 1.07
CA VAL A 53 -17.26 3.79 2.04
C VAL A 53 -17.19 2.33 1.65
N ASN A 54 -17.18 2.07 0.35
CA ASN A 54 -17.17 0.74 -0.21
C ASN A 54 -15.79 0.39 -0.78
N VAL A 55 -15.55 -0.91 -0.85
CA VAL A 55 -14.52 -1.47 -1.71
C VAL A 55 -15.21 -2.19 -2.85
N LYS A 56 -14.83 -1.86 -4.08
CA LYS A 56 -15.37 -2.52 -5.28
C LYS A 56 -14.36 -3.50 -5.83
N LEU A 57 -14.84 -4.70 -6.15
CA LEU A 57 -14.04 -5.76 -6.77
C LEU A 57 -14.34 -5.81 -8.26
N TYR A 58 -13.31 -5.67 -9.09
CA TYR A 58 -13.40 -5.76 -10.54
C TYR A 58 -12.69 -7.01 -11.03
N ASP A 59 -13.25 -7.69 -12.04
CA ASP A 59 -12.54 -8.77 -12.72
C ASP A 59 -11.55 -8.16 -13.72
N ILE A 60 -10.28 -8.53 -13.58
CA ILE A 60 -9.20 -7.99 -14.41
C ILE A 60 -9.31 -8.50 -15.86
N LYS A 61 -9.74 -9.75 -16.07
CA LYS A 61 -9.84 -10.37 -17.40
C LYS A 61 -11.15 -10.01 -18.11
N SER A 62 -12.20 -9.68 -17.36
CA SER A 62 -13.50 -9.29 -17.94
C SER A 62 -13.47 -7.89 -18.56
N THR A 63 -14.04 -7.72 -19.75
CA THR A 63 -14.21 -6.40 -20.37
C THR A 63 -15.37 -5.59 -19.75
N ASN A 64 -16.17 -6.20 -18.88
CA ASN A 64 -17.29 -5.54 -18.23
C ASN A 64 -16.79 -4.52 -17.19
N PRO A 65 -17.17 -3.24 -17.28
CA PRO A 65 -16.77 -2.22 -16.31
C PRO A 65 -17.52 -2.29 -14.98
N SER A 66 -18.56 -3.12 -14.84
CA SER A 66 -19.29 -3.25 -13.57
C SER A 66 -18.48 -4.02 -12.52
N PRO A 67 -18.54 -3.63 -11.23
CA PRO A 67 -17.94 -4.43 -10.17
C PRO A 67 -18.62 -5.80 -10.06
N VAL A 68 -17.83 -6.84 -9.79
CA VAL A 68 -18.28 -8.21 -9.49
C VAL A 68 -18.92 -8.26 -8.10
N LEU A 69 -18.33 -7.54 -7.14
CA LEU A 69 -18.76 -7.50 -5.77
C LEU A 69 -18.49 -6.12 -5.17
N SER A 70 -19.38 -5.68 -4.27
CA SER A 70 -19.22 -4.46 -3.46
C SER A 70 -19.17 -4.86 -1.99
N PHE A 71 -18.14 -4.41 -1.27
CA PHE A 71 -18.00 -4.61 0.16
C PHE A 71 -18.45 -3.34 0.87
N GLU A 72 -19.58 -3.43 1.58
CA GLU A 72 -20.22 -2.31 2.26
C GLU A 72 -20.28 -2.57 3.77
N GLY A 73 -19.91 -1.57 4.57
CA GLY A 73 -19.93 -1.70 6.04
C GLY A 73 -18.98 -0.78 6.78
N HIS A 74 -18.04 -0.11 6.10
CA HIS A 74 -17.38 1.06 6.64
C HIS A 74 -18.32 2.27 6.63
N THR A 75 -18.02 3.30 7.43
CA THR A 75 -18.82 4.55 7.45
C THR A 75 -18.06 5.77 6.94
N ASN A 76 -16.77 5.62 6.65
CA ASN A 76 -15.91 6.68 6.14
C ASN A 76 -14.83 6.09 5.19
N ASN A 77 -13.96 6.95 4.62
CA ASN A 77 -13.00 6.58 3.59
C ASN A 77 -12.24 5.30 3.91
N VAL A 78 -12.20 4.37 2.96
CA VAL A 78 -11.34 3.19 3.06
C VAL A 78 -9.95 3.61 2.62
N THR A 79 -8.96 3.46 3.51
CA THR A 79 -7.61 4.00 3.36
C THR A 79 -6.60 2.95 2.90
N GLY A 80 -6.81 1.69 3.28
CA GLY A 80 -5.91 0.57 2.99
C GLY A 80 -6.70 -0.68 2.60
N VAL A 81 -6.09 -1.50 1.75
CA VAL A 81 -6.65 -2.78 1.27
C VAL A 81 -5.51 -3.77 1.10
N GLY A 82 -5.70 -5.00 1.57
CA GLY A 82 -4.78 -6.11 1.34
C GLY A 82 -5.53 -7.42 1.13
N PHE A 83 -5.03 -8.26 0.21
CA PHE A 83 -5.54 -9.62 0.00
C PHE A 83 -4.70 -10.64 0.77
N HIS A 84 -5.37 -11.65 1.31
CA HIS A 84 -4.72 -12.88 1.73
C HIS A 84 -4.01 -13.56 0.56
N CYS A 85 -2.92 -14.29 0.81
CA CYS A 85 -2.15 -14.97 -0.25
C CYS A 85 -2.98 -15.96 -1.08
N GLU A 86 -3.97 -16.64 -0.48
CA GLU A 86 -4.90 -17.53 -1.20
C GLU A 86 -6.15 -16.80 -1.74
N GLY A 87 -6.28 -15.49 -1.52
CA GLY A 87 -7.40 -14.68 -2.01
C GLY A 87 -8.76 -14.96 -1.35
N LYS A 88 -8.84 -15.81 -0.32
CA LYS A 88 -10.09 -16.16 0.40
C LYS A 88 -10.68 -15.03 1.23
N TRP A 89 -9.83 -14.15 1.75
CA TRP A 89 -10.26 -12.99 2.52
C TRP A 89 -9.45 -11.75 2.15
N MET A 90 -10.05 -10.60 2.45
CA MET A 90 -9.48 -9.27 2.21
C MET A 90 -9.55 -8.48 3.50
N VAL A 91 -8.57 -7.62 3.74
CA VAL A 91 -8.52 -6.71 4.88
C VAL A 91 -8.62 -5.30 4.39
N THR A 92 -9.36 -4.48 5.12
CA THR A 92 -9.53 -3.07 4.83
C THR A 92 -9.32 -2.26 6.10
N SER A 93 -8.72 -1.08 5.96
CA SER A 93 -8.68 -0.04 7.00
C SER A 93 -9.50 1.15 6.57
N SER A 94 -10.11 1.85 7.53
CA SER A 94 -10.92 3.03 7.24
C SER A 94 -10.70 4.16 8.24
N GLU A 95 -11.00 5.37 7.78
CA GLU A 95 -11.09 6.56 8.60
C GLU A 95 -12.22 6.50 9.65
N ASP A 96 -13.11 5.50 9.58
CA ASP A 96 -14.09 5.22 10.63
C ASP A 96 -13.47 4.63 11.91
N GLY A 97 -12.16 4.38 11.89
CA GLY A 97 -11.41 3.86 13.01
C GLY A 97 -11.50 2.33 13.15
N THR A 98 -11.92 1.63 12.10
CA THR A 98 -12.02 0.17 12.09
C THR A 98 -11.12 -0.47 11.04
N VAL A 99 -10.65 -1.67 11.35
CA VAL A 99 -10.05 -2.62 10.41
C VAL A 99 -11.01 -3.80 10.28
N LYS A 100 -11.44 -4.10 9.05
CA LYS A 100 -12.38 -5.18 8.79
C LYS A 100 -11.73 -6.28 7.96
N ILE A 101 -12.09 -7.53 8.26
CA ILE A 101 -11.76 -8.69 7.43
C ILE A 101 -13.04 -9.14 6.74
N TRP A 102 -12.95 -9.34 5.43
CA TRP A 102 -14.05 -9.70 4.55
C TRP A 102 -13.79 -11.06 3.92
N ASP A 103 -14.82 -11.87 3.78
CA ASP A 103 -14.80 -13.02 2.88
C ASP A 103 -14.96 -12.51 1.44
N THR A 104 -13.99 -12.79 0.56
CA THR A 104 -13.96 -12.27 -0.82
C THR A 104 -15.02 -12.89 -1.72
N ARG A 105 -15.58 -14.04 -1.35
CA ARG A 105 -16.61 -14.73 -2.13
C ARG A 105 -18.01 -14.23 -1.80
N THR A 106 -18.25 -13.86 -0.54
CA THR A 106 -19.59 -13.51 -0.05
C THR A 106 -19.76 -12.02 0.21
N GLY A 107 -18.68 -11.27 0.42
CA GLY A 107 -18.74 -9.85 0.74
C GLY A 107 -19.06 -9.57 2.21
N THR A 108 -19.15 -10.59 3.06
CA THR A 108 -19.53 -10.43 4.46
C THR A 108 -18.32 -10.10 5.34
N VAL A 109 -18.53 -9.22 6.32
CA VAL A 109 -17.55 -8.94 7.37
C VAL A 109 -17.44 -10.15 8.30
N GLN A 110 -16.26 -10.74 8.36
CA GLN A 110 -15.92 -11.84 9.27
C GLN A 110 -15.43 -11.32 10.61
N ARG A 111 -14.64 -10.24 10.60
CA ARG A 111 -14.03 -9.65 11.81
C ARG A 111 -13.97 -8.14 11.72
N ASN A 112 -14.02 -7.49 12.87
CA ASN A 112 -14.01 -6.04 13.00
C ASN A 112 -13.16 -5.62 14.20
N TYR A 113 -12.07 -4.91 13.96
CA TYR A 113 -11.14 -4.43 14.98
C TYR A 113 -11.24 -2.92 15.11
N SER A 114 -11.47 -2.41 16.32
CA SER A 114 -11.62 -0.97 16.59
C SER A 114 -10.31 -0.35 17.10
N HIS A 115 -9.89 0.75 16.47
CA HIS A 115 -8.74 1.56 16.90
C HIS A 115 -9.13 2.71 17.83
N GLY A 116 -10.34 3.26 17.68
CA GLY A 116 -10.80 4.46 18.40
C GLY A 116 -10.29 5.76 17.77
N SER A 117 -9.50 5.68 16.71
CA SER A 117 -9.03 6.79 15.88
C SER A 117 -8.96 6.34 14.42
N PRO A 118 -9.07 7.26 13.43
CA PRO A 118 -9.02 6.91 12.01
C PRO A 118 -7.79 6.08 11.65
N VAL A 119 -7.98 4.96 10.94
CA VAL A 119 -6.89 4.06 10.54
C VAL A 119 -6.39 4.47 9.15
N ASN A 120 -5.08 4.68 9.01
CA ASN A 120 -4.48 5.19 7.77
C ASN A 120 -4.01 4.08 6.82
N ASP A 121 -3.53 2.95 7.34
CA ASP A 121 -3.02 1.86 6.51
C ASP A 121 -3.13 0.51 7.23
N VAL A 122 -3.13 -0.56 6.45
CA VAL A 122 -3.15 -1.94 6.94
C VAL A 122 -2.36 -2.86 6.01
N VAL A 123 -1.56 -3.73 6.61
CA VAL A 123 -0.75 -4.74 5.91
C VAL A 123 -0.93 -6.10 6.58
N ILE A 124 -0.99 -7.13 5.75
CA ILE A 124 -1.02 -8.53 6.19
C ILE A 124 0.44 -8.99 6.35
N HIS A 125 0.77 -9.55 7.50
CA HIS A 125 2.09 -10.11 7.73
C HIS A 125 2.30 -11.35 6.83
N PRO A 126 3.50 -11.62 6.29
CA PRO A 126 3.76 -12.78 5.42
C PRO A 126 3.34 -14.14 5.97
N ASN A 127 3.36 -14.32 7.30
CA ASN A 127 2.85 -15.52 7.99
C ASN A 127 1.33 -15.76 7.83
N GLN A 128 0.58 -14.78 7.28
CA GLN A 128 -0.88 -14.79 7.11
C GLN A 128 -1.69 -14.91 8.42
N GLY A 129 -1.03 -14.93 9.57
CA GLY A 129 -1.63 -15.04 10.90
C GLY A 129 -1.74 -13.71 11.64
N GLU A 130 -1.00 -12.69 11.20
CA GLU A 130 -0.99 -11.37 11.83
C GLU A 130 -1.36 -10.25 10.85
N LEU A 131 -2.00 -9.21 11.37
CA LEU A 131 -2.26 -7.97 10.66
C LEU A 131 -1.59 -6.81 11.39
N ILE A 132 -1.05 -5.87 10.63
CA ILE A 132 -0.44 -4.67 11.18
C ILE A 132 -1.18 -3.47 10.63
N SER A 133 -1.65 -2.60 11.51
CA SER A 133 -2.40 -1.40 11.16
C SER A 133 -1.84 -0.18 11.87
N CYS A 134 -1.99 0.98 11.25
CA CYS A 134 -1.56 2.25 11.84
C CYS A 134 -2.70 3.28 11.85
N ASP A 135 -2.72 4.12 12.89
CA ASP A 135 -3.79 5.10 13.10
C ASP A 135 -3.29 6.56 13.12
N GLN A 136 -4.26 7.48 13.13
CA GLN A 136 -3.98 8.92 13.22
C GLN A 136 -3.53 9.38 14.61
N ALA A 137 -3.73 8.58 15.66
CA ALA A 137 -3.23 8.88 17.00
C ALA A 137 -1.74 8.50 17.18
N GLY A 138 -1.15 7.86 16.17
CA GLY A 138 0.26 7.46 16.17
C GLY A 138 0.49 6.01 16.60
N ASN A 139 -0.56 5.23 16.86
CA ASN A 139 -0.41 3.83 17.22
C ASN A 139 -0.18 2.97 15.98
N VAL A 140 0.76 2.05 16.10
CA VAL A 140 0.90 0.88 15.24
C VAL A 140 0.44 -0.33 16.05
N ARG A 141 -0.61 -1.01 15.60
CA ARG A 141 -1.17 -2.19 16.28
C ARG A 141 -0.93 -3.45 15.47
N ILE A 142 -0.62 -4.52 16.18
CA ILE A 142 -0.51 -5.86 15.62
C ILE A 142 -1.67 -6.69 16.15
N TRP A 143 -2.41 -7.29 15.24
CA TRP A 143 -3.58 -8.10 15.51
C TRP A 143 -3.26 -9.54 15.15
N ASP A 144 -3.42 -10.43 16.12
CA ASP A 144 -3.34 -11.86 15.88
C ASP A 144 -4.70 -12.39 15.40
N LEU A 145 -4.70 -13.05 14.24
CA LEU A 145 -5.87 -13.66 13.63
C LEU A 145 -6.22 -15.00 14.27
N GLY A 146 -5.31 -15.71 14.92
CA GLY A 146 -5.61 -16.90 15.70
C GLY A 146 -6.45 -16.55 16.93
N GLU A 147 -5.94 -15.64 17.75
CA GLU A 147 -6.54 -15.26 19.03
C GLU A 147 -7.57 -14.12 18.94
N ASN A 148 -7.64 -13.45 17.78
CA ASN A 148 -8.56 -12.33 17.53
C ASN A 148 -8.38 -11.17 18.53
N LYS A 149 -7.13 -10.85 18.88
CA LYS A 149 -6.80 -9.79 19.84
C LYS A 149 -5.64 -8.93 19.36
N CYS A 150 -5.56 -7.71 19.91
CA CYS A 150 -4.38 -6.87 19.76
C CYS A 150 -3.26 -7.45 20.62
N THR A 151 -2.17 -7.90 20.01
CA THR A 151 -1.00 -8.45 20.71
C THR A 151 -0.03 -7.36 21.10
N HIS A 152 0.21 -6.41 20.19
CA HIS A 152 1.15 -5.31 20.39
C HIS A 152 0.54 -3.98 19.99
N GLN A 153 0.79 -2.97 20.82
CA GLN A 153 0.56 -1.56 20.51
C GLN A 153 1.88 -0.82 20.65
N LEU A 154 2.34 -0.23 19.56
CA LEU A 154 3.58 0.53 19.47
C LEU A 154 3.23 1.99 19.23
N ILE A 155 3.89 2.88 19.95
CA ILE A 155 3.77 4.32 19.76
C ILE A 155 5.16 4.81 19.38
N PRO A 156 5.45 5.05 18.08
CA PRO A 156 6.78 5.46 17.64
C PRO A 156 7.12 6.88 18.11
N GLU A 157 6.10 7.74 18.13
CA GLU A 157 6.17 9.13 18.57
C GLU A 157 4.78 9.55 19.05
N ASP A 158 4.73 10.22 20.20
CA ASP A 158 3.46 10.62 20.81
C ASP A 158 2.78 11.72 19.98
N ASP A 159 1.46 11.60 19.78
CA ASP A 159 0.59 12.59 19.13
C ASP A 159 0.97 12.92 17.67
N VAL A 160 1.76 12.07 17.01
CA VAL A 160 2.09 12.20 15.59
C VAL A 160 1.43 11.09 14.77
N PRO A 161 0.55 11.43 13.81
CA PRO A 161 -0.11 10.44 12.97
C PRO A 161 0.87 9.57 12.18
N VAL A 162 0.69 8.25 12.21
CA VAL A 162 1.41 7.30 11.35
C VAL A 162 0.60 7.07 10.10
N ARG A 163 1.14 7.38 8.91
CA ARG A 163 0.36 7.37 7.65
C ARG A 163 0.45 6.07 6.88
N SER A 164 1.59 5.39 6.93
CA SER A 164 1.77 4.15 6.18
C SER A 164 2.65 3.18 6.95
N VAL A 165 2.38 1.89 6.74
CA VAL A 165 3.11 0.79 7.36
C VAL A 165 3.44 -0.25 6.31
N THR A 166 4.59 -0.90 6.42
CA THR A 166 5.01 -1.97 5.52
C THR A 166 5.78 -3.03 6.28
N VAL A 167 5.69 -4.27 5.83
CA VAL A 167 6.36 -5.44 6.40
C VAL A 167 7.22 -6.06 5.31
N ALA A 168 8.43 -6.49 5.67
CA ALA A 168 9.30 -7.22 4.76
C ALA A 168 8.65 -8.55 4.34
N THR A 169 8.92 -9.01 3.12
CA THR A 169 8.38 -10.27 2.59
C THR A 169 8.85 -11.50 3.35
N ASP A 170 10.03 -11.43 3.98
CA ASP A 170 10.58 -12.44 4.89
C ASP A 170 10.01 -12.37 6.32
N GLY A 171 9.19 -11.35 6.63
CA GLY A 171 8.63 -11.11 7.95
C GLY A 171 9.63 -10.63 9.00
N SER A 172 10.84 -10.23 8.62
CA SER A 172 11.91 -9.87 9.56
C SER A 172 11.85 -8.40 10.01
N MET A 173 11.20 -7.54 9.24
CA MET A 173 11.20 -6.09 9.48
C MET A 173 9.81 -5.47 9.30
N LEU A 174 9.53 -4.48 10.14
CA LEU A 174 8.38 -3.61 10.10
C LEU A 174 8.87 -2.17 9.96
N VAL A 175 8.30 -1.41 9.04
CA VAL A 175 8.61 0.01 8.86
C VAL A 175 7.33 0.83 8.89
N ALA A 176 7.34 1.93 9.63
CA ALA A 176 6.24 2.88 9.67
C ALA A 176 6.73 4.30 9.34
N GLY A 177 5.96 5.01 8.52
CA GLY A 177 6.20 6.41 8.16
C GLY A 177 5.16 7.32 8.77
N ASN A 178 5.58 8.45 9.33
CA ASN A 178 4.70 9.37 10.04
C ASN A 178 4.49 10.70 9.30
N ASN A 179 3.65 11.55 9.89
CA ASN A 179 3.31 12.86 9.34
C ASN A 179 4.45 13.90 9.49
N THR A 180 5.45 13.68 10.34
CA THR A 180 6.60 14.58 10.46
C THR A 180 7.72 14.26 9.46
N GLY A 181 7.58 13.19 8.68
CA GLY A 181 8.57 12.78 7.69
C GLY A 181 9.64 11.81 8.23
N ASN A 182 9.42 11.28 9.43
CA ASN A 182 10.25 10.27 10.05
C ASN A 182 9.81 8.86 9.68
N CYS A 183 10.80 7.99 9.48
CA CYS A 183 10.61 6.55 9.35
C CYS A 183 11.14 5.86 10.60
N TYR A 184 10.34 4.91 11.08
CA TYR A 184 10.65 4.07 12.23
C TYR A 184 10.73 2.63 11.77
N VAL A 185 11.77 1.92 12.21
CA VAL A 185 12.04 0.55 11.81
C VAL A 185 12.10 -0.33 13.04
N TRP A 186 11.37 -1.43 13.00
CA TRP A 186 11.42 -2.49 14.00
C TRP A 186 11.85 -3.80 13.35
N ARG A 187 12.67 -4.56 14.07
CA ARG A 187 12.94 -5.95 13.76
C ARG A 187 11.88 -6.81 14.42
N MET A 188 11.27 -7.66 13.61
CA MET A 188 10.29 -8.66 14.00
C MET A 188 11.03 -9.97 14.25
N ILE A 189 11.03 -10.44 15.49
CA ILE A 189 11.60 -11.75 15.83
C ILE A 189 10.44 -12.64 16.19
N GLN A 190 10.11 -13.55 15.27
CA GLN A 190 9.10 -14.57 15.48
C GLN A 190 9.68 -15.71 16.32
N ASN A 191 9.23 -15.81 17.57
CA ASN A 191 9.36 -17.03 18.37
C ASN A 191 8.04 -17.81 18.30
N ARG A 192 8.08 -19.12 18.60
CA ARG A 192 6.96 -20.07 18.39
C ARG A 192 5.58 -19.53 18.80
N ASP A 193 5.49 -18.75 19.88
CA ASP A 193 4.21 -18.25 20.41
C ASP A 193 4.14 -16.71 20.54
N LEU A 194 5.24 -15.98 20.28
CA LEU A 194 5.31 -14.53 20.51
C LEU A 194 6.16 -13.84 19.44
N THR A 195 5.59 -12.82 18.83
CA THR A 195 6.29 -11.90 17.93
C THR A 195 6.88 -10.77 18.75
N SER A 196 8.20 -10.74 18.91
CA SER A 196 8.86 -9.64 19.62
C SER A 196 9.33 -8.56 18.66
N LEU A 197 9.09 -7.30 19.03
CA LEU A 197 9.52 -6.14 18.26
C LEU A 197 10.68 -5.44 18.93
N VAL A 198 11.78 -5.31 18.21
CA VAL A 198 12.94 -4.56 18.66
C VAL A 198 13.10 -3.33 17.79
N PRO A 199 13.04 -2.10 18.35
CA PRO A 199 13.32 -0.89 17.56
C PRO A 199 14.77 -0.91 17.08
N VAL A 200 14.97 -0.74 15.78
CA VAL A 200 16.29 -0.78 15.14
C VAL A 200 16.81 0.64 14.94
N THR A 201 16.09 1.45 14.17
CA THR A 201 16.49 2.80 13.81
C THR A 201 15.29 3.72 13.66
N LYS A 202 15.56 5.01 13.90
CA LYS A 202 14.71 6.14 13.53
C LYS A 202 15.55 7.05 12.64
N PHE A 203 14.99 7.49 11.52
CA PHE A 203 15.65 8.48 10.67
C PHE A 203 14.63 9.41 10.00
N GLN A 204 15.06 10.64 9.74
CA GLN A 204 14.26 11.63 9.03
C GLN A 204 14.39 11.37 7.51
N ALA A 205 13.35 10.81 6.90
CA ALA A 205 13.35 10.51 5.49
C ALA A 205 13.06 11.76 4.63
N HIS A 206 12.06 12.54 5.04
CA HIS A 206 11.57 13.70 4.29
C HIS A 206 11.34 14.89 5.20
N THR A 207 11.28 16.11 4.67
CA THR A 207 11.00 17.32 5.48
C THR A 207 9.50 17.55 5.70
N LYS A 208 8.67 16.96 4.84
CA LYS A 208 7.21 16.96 4.94
C LYS A 208 6.69 15.56 5.23
N TYR A 209 5.39 15.46 5.46
CA TYR A 209 4.74 14.20 5.77
C TYR A 209 4.96 13.12 4.70
N ILE A 210 5.13 11.88 5.18
CA ILE A 210 5.22 10.69 4.35
C ILE A 210 3.80 10.25 3.98
N THR A 211 3.60 9.94 2.69
CA THR A 211 2.35 9.41 2.15
C THR A 211 2.38 7.89 2.09
N ARG A 212 3.54 7.33 1.73
CA ARG A 212 3.72 5.89 1.51
C ARG A 212 5.10 5.43 1.94
N VAL A 213 5.15 4.26 2.56
CA VAL A 213 6.39 3.51 2.79
C VAL A 213 6.19 2.10 2.25
N LEU A 214 7.17 1.60 1.49
CA LEU A 214 7.12 0.25 0.93
C LEU A 214 8.51 -0.36 0.90
N LEU A 215 8.64 -1.60 1.38
CA LEU A 215 9.84 -2.41 1.19
C LEU A 215 9.81 -3.12 -0.15
N SER A 216 10.97 -3.28 -0.78
CA SER A 216 11.11 -4.08 -1.98
C SER A 216 10.88 -5.58 -1.70
N PRO A 217 10.43 -6.36 -2.70
CA PRO A 217 10.25 -7.80 -2.55
C PRO A 217 11.52 -8.55 -2.11
N ASP A 218 12.70 -8.06 -2.49
CA ASP A 218 14.00 -8.61 -2.08
C ASP A 218 14.52 -8.09 -0.73
N VAL A 219 13.77 -7.18 -0.07
CA VAL A 219 14.09 -6.55 1.22
C VAL A 219 15.40 -5.73 1.21
N ARG A 220 15.94 -5.39 0.04
CA ARG A 220 17.18 -4.59 -0.09
C ARG A 220 16.94 -3.09 -0.20
N HIS A 221 15.76 -2.70 -0.65
CA HIS A 221 15.40 -1.30 -0.87
C HIS A 221 14.14 -0.94 -0.09
N LEU A 222 14.11 0.27 0.44
CA LEU A 222 12.94 0.89 1.04
C LEU A 222 12.59 2.12 0.21
N ALA A 223 11.37 2.19 -0.32
CA ALA A 223 10.85 3.38 -0.98
C ALA A 223 10.01 4.20 0.01
N THR A 224 10.29 5.49 0.08
CA THR A 224 9.49 6.46 0.84
C THR A 224 8.95 7.53 -0.12
N CYS A 225 7.65 7.78 -0.08
CA CYS A 225 7.01 8.86 -0.85
C CYS A 225 6.51 9.95 0.09
N SER A 226 6.58 11.19 -0.36
CA SER A 226 6.23 12.34 0.46
C SER A 226 5.52 13.45 -0.30
N ALA A 227 4.89 14.32 0.49
CA ALA A 227 4.34 15.59 0.06
C ALA A 227 5.40 16.66 -0.28
N ASP A 228 6.69 16.37 -0.09
CA ASP A 228 7.80 17.22 -0.55
C ASP A 228 8.11 17.09 -2.05
N HIS A 229 7.29 16.34 -2.80
CA HIS A 229 7.43 16.11 -4.23
C HIS A 229 8.59 15.18 -4.59
N THR A 230 9.08 14.39 -3.64
CA THR A 230 10.13 13.41 -3.88
C THR A 230 9.68 12.01 -3.48
N ALA A 231 10.21 11.03 -4.20
CA ALA A 231 10.29 9.66 -3.72
C ALA A 231 11.76 9.34 -3.45
N LYS A 232 12.08 8.84 -2.27
CA LYS A 232 13.45 8.47 -1.89
C LYS A 232 13.56 6.96 -1.78
N ILE A 233 14.73 6.44 -2.12
CA ILE A 233 15.06 5.03 -2.01
C ILE A 233 16.24 4.90 -1.07
N TRP A 234 16.08 3.99 -0.13
CA TRP A 234 17.06 3.72 0.91
C TRP A 234 17.55 2.30 0.75
N CYS A 235 18.85 2.10 0.87
CA CYS A 235 19.44 0.78 1.02
C CYS A 235 19.11 0.26 2.43
N VAL A 236 18.61 -0.97 2.49
CA VAL A 236 18.20 -1.65 3.71
C VAL A 236 19.34 -2.57 4.13
N ASP A 237 20.18 -2.08 5.04
CA ASP A 237 21.12 -2.95 5.75
C ASP A 237 20.62 -3.18 7.18
N PRO A 238 20.82 -4.38 7.77
CA PRO A 238 20.35 -4.70 9.11
C PRO A 238 20.82 -3.77 10.24
N GLN A 239 21.87 -2.97 9.98
CA GLN A 239 22.48 -2.05 10.93
C GLN A 239 22.31 -0.57 10.56
N GLN A 240 22.09 -0.23 9.29
CA GLN A 240 21.99 1.16 8.86
C GLN A 240 21.12 1.31 7.62
N PHE A 241 20.32 2.37 7.59
CA PHE A 241 19.62 2.80 6.40
C PHE A 241 20.38 3.96 5.79
N SER A 242 20.82 3.80 4.55
CA SER A 242 21.51 4.85 3.82
C SER A 242 20.66 5.31 2.64
N LEU A 243 20.61 6.63 2.42
CA LEU A 243 19.91 7.18 1.27
C LEU A 243 20.71 6.83 0.01
N GLU A 244 20.10 6.04 -0.87
CA GLU A 244 20.71 5.62 -2.12
C GLU A 244 20.41 6.63 -3.23
N THR A 245 19.12 6.99 -3.38
CA THR A 245 18.69 7.92 -4.43
C THR A 245 17.47 8.73 -4.04
N THR A 246 17.38 9.94 -4.59
CA THR A 246 16.19 10.79 -4.54
C THR A 246 15.66 10.94 -5.96
N LEU A 247 14.47 10.42 -6.20
CA LEU A 247 13.79 10.51 -7.49
C LEU A 247 13.18 11.89 -7.64
N HIS A 248 13.84 12.73 -8.45
CA HIS A 248 13.39 14.07 -8.81
C HIS A 248 12.64 14.05 -10.15
N GLY A 249 11.49 14.74 -10.21
CA GLY A 249 10.70 14.83 -11.45
C GLY A 249 9.19 14.98 -11.21
N HIS A 250 8.73 14.80 -9.98
CA HIS A 250 7.35 15.04 -9.57
C HIS A 250 7.14 16.52 -9.26
N GLN A 251 6.02 17.08 -9.72
CA GLN A 251 5.69 18.50 -9.50
C GLN A 251 4.76 18.71 -8.30
N ARG A 252 4.16 17.63 -7.80
CA ARG A 252 3.16 17.64 -6.72
C ARG A 252 3.38 16.44 -5.80
N TRP A 253 2.46 16.20 -4.87
CA TRP A 253 2.59 15.12 -3.89
C TRP A 253 2.63 13.76 -4.58
N VAL A 254 3.60 12.94 -4.18
CA VAL A 254 3.69 11.54 -4.55
C VAL A 254 2.89 10.76 -3.52
N TRP A 255 1.83 10.08 -3.94
CA TRP A 255 0.89 9.46 -3.01
C TRP A 255 1.20 8.00 -2.74
N ASP A 256 1.66 7.28 -3.76
CA ASP A 256 1.80 5.83 -3.68
C ASP A 256 2.95 5.34 -4.55
N CYS A 257 3.44 4.16 -4.22
CA CYS A 257 4.49 3.48 -4.96
C CYS A 257 4.28 1.96 -4.97
N ALA A 258 4.83 1.31 -5.99
CA ALA A 258 4.84 -0.14 -6.13
C ALA A 258 6.14 -0.60 -6.79
N PHE A 259 6.82 -1.58 -6.17
CA PHE A 259 7.99 -2.24 -6.76
C PHE A 259 7.57 -3.33 -7.74
N SER A 260 8.42 -3.59 -8.74
CA SER A 260 8.38 -4.84 -9.50
C SER A 260 8.83 -6.04 -8.65
N ALA A 261 8.43 -7.24 -9.04
CA ALA A 261 8.77 -8.49 -8.36
C ALA A 261 10.28 -8.75 -8.34
N ASP A 262 11.01 -8.29 -9.36
CA ASP A 262 12.48 -8.35 -9.43
C ASP A 262 13.19 -7.21 -8.69
N SER A 263 12.44 -6.28 -8.09
CA SER A 263 12.94 -5.08 -7.40
C SER A 263 13.79 -4.14 -8.27
N ALA A 264 13.80 -4.31 -9.60
CA ALA A 264 14.58 -3.47 -10.52
C ALA A 264 13.86 -2.16 -10.90
N TYR A 265 12.54 -2.14 -10.79
CA TYR A 265 11.69 -1.02 -11.18
C TYR A 265 10.81 -0.55 -10.03
N LEU A 266 10.53 0.75 -10.02
CA LEU A 266 9.57 1.38 -9.12
C LEU A 266 8.56 2.19 -9.91
N VAL A 267 7.27 1.98 -9.63
CA VAL A 267 6.22 2.85 -10.13
C VAL A 267 5.80 3.81 -9.04
N THR A 268 5.61 5.07 -9.40
CA THR A 268 5.14 6.13 -8.50
C THR A 268 3.86 6.76 -9.04
N ALA A 269 2.90 7.06 -8.16
CA ALA A 269 1.67 7.80 -8.48
C ALA A 269 1.72 9.21 -7.91
N CYS A 270 1.41 10.21 -8.75
CA CYS A 270 1.56 11.61 -8.38
C CYS A 270 0.30 12.43 -8.66
N SER A 271 0.11 13.45 -7.82
CA SER A 271 -0.96 14.44 -7.99
C SER A 271 -0.82 15.28 -9.27
N ASP A 272 0.32 15.22 -9.96
CA ASP A 272 0.56 15.93 -11.22
C ASP A 272 0.00 15.20 -12.46
N HIS A 273 -0.97 14.29 -12.25
CA HIS A 273 -1.68 13.51 -13.28
C HIS A 273 -0.89 12.31 -13.84
N PHE A 274 0.42 12.26 -13.60
CA PHE A 274 1.27 11.22 -14.15
C PHE A 274 1.57 10.13 -13.12
N ALA A 275 1.50 8.88 -13.57
CA ALA A 275 2.28 7.82 -12.96
C ALA A 275 3.63 7.70 -13.70
N ARG A 276 4.70 7.34 -13.00
CA ARG A 276 6.05 7.23 -13.58
C ARG A 276 6.66 5.89 -13.22
N LEU A 277 7.23 5.22 -14.22
CA LEU A 277 8.05 4.02 -14.07
C LEU A 277 9.52 4.43 -14.05
N TRP A 278 10.20 4.05 -12.99
CA TRP A 278 11.60 4.34 -12.73
C TRP A 278 12.43 3.07 -12.82
N GLU A 279 13.60 3.16 -13.43
CA GLU A 279 14.64 2.16 -13.28
C GLU A 279 15.50 2.49 -12.06
N LEU A 280 15.69 1.55 -11.16
CA LEU A 280 16.46 1.82 -9.94
C LEU A 280 17.97 1.92 -10.20
N SER A 281 18.48 1.13 -11.14
CA SER A 281 19.91 1.10 -11.49
C SER A 281 20.38 2.41 -12.14
N THR A 282 19.57 2.97 -13.06
CA THR A 282 19.91 4.22 -13.77
C THR A 282 19.28 5.46 -13.15
N GLN A 283 18.36 5.28 -12.19
CA GLN A 283 17.62 6.34 -11.51
C GLN A 283 16.85 7.25 -12.49
N SER A 284 16.50 6.71 -13.65
CA SER A 284 15.88 7.45 -14.74
C SER A 284 14.42 7.06 -14.93
N ILE A 285 13.64 7.99 -15.47
CA ILE A 285 12.25 7.74 -15.84
C ILE A 285 12.25 6.99 -17.17
N ILE A 286 11.85 5.72 -17.14
CA ILE A 286 11.68 4.91 -18.36
C ILE A 286 10.39 5.31 -19.07
N ARG A 287 9.31 5.47 -18.30
CA ARG A 287 7.97 5.79 -18.82
C ARG A 287 7.21 6.75 -17.93
N GLN A 288 6.40 7.58 -18.59
CA GLN A 288 5.38 8.41 -17.96
C GLN A 288 4.03 8.00 -18.52
N TYR A 289 3.12 7.58 -17.64
CA TYR A 289 1.77 7.20 -18.00
C TYR A 289 0.88 8.43 -17.91
N ASN A 290 0.52 8.95 -19.07
CA ASN A 290 -0.39 10.07 -19.19
C ASN A 290 -1.78 9.57 -19.57
N GLY A 291 -2.77 9.88 -18.72
CA GLY A 291 -4.15 9.55 -19.02
C GLY A 291 -5.12 10.13 -18.01
N HIS A 292 -4.73 10.31 -16.76
CA HIS A 292 -5.62 10.87 -15.76
C HIS A 292 -5.84 12.37 -15.99
N HIS A 293 -7.09 12.83 -15.85
CA HIS A 293 -7.43 14.25 -15.98
C HIS A 293 -7.25 15.03 -14.66
N ARG A 294 -7.15 14.29 -13.54
CA ARG A 294 -6.85 14.79 -12.20
C ARG A 294 -5.69 14.00 -11.60
N GLY A 295 -5.24 14.35 -10.40
CA GLY A 295 -4.09 13.70 -9.78
C GLY A 295 -4.28 12.19 -9.62
N ALA A 296 -3.24 11.41 -9.92
CA ALA A 296 -3.17 9.98 -9.64
C ALA A 296 -2.80 9.79 -8.16
N VAL A 297 -3.56 8.96 -7.46
CA VAL A 297 -3.45 8.78 -6.01
C VAL A 297 -2.88 7.41 -5.67
N CYS A 298 -3.24 6.36 -6.41
CA CYS A 298 -2.82 5.01 -6.10
C CYS A 298 -2.33 4.26 -7.33
N VAL A 299 -1.45 3.30 -7.08
CA VAL A 299 -0.90 2.40 -8.09
C VAL A 299 -0.92 0.97 -7.55
N ALA A 300 -1.28 0.02 -8.40
CA ALA A 300 -1.09 -1.39 -8.14
C ALA A 300 -0.32 -2.02 -9.30
N LEU A 301 0.71 -2.78 -8.98
CA LEU A 301 1.53 -3.54 -9.92
C LEU A 301 1.56 -4.99 -9.48
N ASN A 302 1.31 -5.92 -10.42
CA ASN A 302 1.53 -7.34 -10.20
C ASN A 302 2.14 -7.97 -11.46
N ASP A 303 3.43 -8.26 -11.36
CA ASP A 303 4.29 -8.83 -12.39
C ASP A 303 4.79 -10.25 -12.07
N TYR A 304 4.45 -10.81 -10.90
CA TYR A 304 4.79 -12.19 -10.52
C TYR A 304 4.33 -13.20 -11.59
N SER A 305 5.20 -14.16 -11.91
CA SER A 305 4.81 -15.27 -12.78
C SER A 305 3.76 -16.15 -12.09
N GLU A 306 2.72 -16.55 -12.83
CA GLU A 306 1.85 -17.64 -12.39
C GLU A 306 2.75 -18.89 -12.28
N ARG A 307 2.85 -19.47 -11.07
CA ARG A 307 3.55 -20.74 -10.83
C ARG A 307 2.73 -21.92 -11.35
#